data_AF-D1CTH5-F1
#
_entry.id   AF-D1CTH5-F1
#
_cell.length_a   1.000
_cell.length_b   1.000
_cell.length_c   1.000
_cell.angle_alpha   90.00
_cell.angle_beta   90.00
_cell.angle_gamma   90.00
#
_symmetry.space_group_name_H-M   'P 1'
#
loop_
_entity.id
_entity.type
_entity.pdbx_description
1 polymer ?
#
loop_
_entity_poly.entity_id
_entity_poly.type
_entity_poly.pdbx_seq_one_letter_code
_entity_poly.pdbx_strand_id
1 'polypeptide(L)'
;QDTVESEVLVHKPWFIAAVFAVVLAVFMLFNLTGTTFGEFMRPVIGDPEQSGLYGRLAIAFMITVVFCLNVVFIAFAPLKVQVGIVWLELLLLFLAFFDSFNLSLPFISENLPYLITQGVVTTIYVSAISLVFASMIAIIAAVAKLSSNGFAYAIASFYTSFSRGLPLLMQIY
;
A
#
# COMPACT_ATOMS: atom_id res chain seq x y z
N GLN A 1 2.35 -22.37 24.29
CA GLN A 1 1.77 -21.72 23.12
C GLN A 1 0.29 -21.50 23.43
N ASP A 2 -0.04 -20.33 23.96
CA ASP A 2 -1.43 -19.89 24.10
C ASP A 2 -1.92 -19.52 22.70
N THR A 3 -2.53 -20.47 22.00
CA THR A 3 -3.32 -20.16 20.81
C THR A 3 -4.67 -19.69 21.31
N VAL A 4 -4.79 -18.39 21.58
CA VAL A 4 -6.09 -17.72 21.59
C VAL A 4 -6.72 -18.04 20.24
N GLU A 5 -7.73 -18.90 20.22
CA GLU A 5 -8.55 -19.13 19.04
C GLU A 5 -9.26 -17.81 18.73
N SER A 6 -8.58 -16.95 17.96
CA SER A 6 -9.19 -15.75 17.45
C SER A 6 -10.28 -16.21 16.49
N GLU A 7 -11.53 -16.16 16.94
CA GLU A 7 -12.70 -16.34 16.06
C GLU A 7 -12.46 -15.54 14.79
N VAL A 8 -12.40 -16.23 13.65
CA VAL A 8 -12.12 -15.61 12.38
C VAL A 8 -13.30 -14.68 12.05
N LEU A 9 -13.11 -13.36 12.24
CA LEU A 9 -14.15 -12.32 12.13
C LEU A 9 -14.93 -12.40 10.80
N VAL A 10 -14.27 -12.87 9.75
CA VAL A 10 -14.83 -13.03 8.41
C VAL A 10 -16.00 -14.02 8.36
N HIS A 11 -16.15 -14.91 9.35
CA HIS A 11 -17.30 -15.82 9.46
C HIS A 11 -18.53 -15.17 10.10
N LYS A 12 -18.39 -13.98 10.70
CA LYS A 12 -19.51 -13.29 11.33
C LYS A 12 -20.29 -12.49 10.29
N PRO A 13 -21.61 -12.72 10.14
CA PRO A 13 -22.40 -12.07 9.09
C PRO A 13 -22.47 -10.54 9.26
N TRP A 14 -22.40 -10.04 10.51
CA TRP A 14 -22.38 -8.59 10.77
C TRP A 14 -21.11 -7.92 10.24
N PHE A 15 -19.97 -8.62 10.29
CA PHE A 15 -18.69 -8.10 9.80
C PHE A 15 -18.70 -7.99 8.28
N ILE A 16 -19.19 -9.03 7.59
CA ILE A 16 -19.36 -9.00 6.13
C ILE A 16 -20.32 -7.88 5.73
N ALA A 17 -21.44 -7.69 6.45
CA ALA A 17 -22.39 -6.62 6.18
C ALA A 17 -21.76 -5.21 6.38
N ALA A 18 -20.93 -5.03 7.41
CA ALA A 18 -20.21 -3.78 7.62
C ALA A 18 -19.20 -3.50 6.49
N VAL A 19 -18.42 -4.51 6.10
CA VAL A 19 -17.49 -4.42 4.96
C VAL A 19 -18.24 -4.09 3.68
N PHE A 20 -19.36 -4.76 3.41
CA PHE A 20 -20.21 -4.50 2.25
C PHE A 20 -20.67 -3.03 2.21
N ALA A 21 -21.19 -2.51 3.33
CA ALA A 21 -21.66 -1.12 3.41
C ALA A 21 -20.53 -0.11 3.16
N VAL A 22 -19.35 -0.34 3.73
CA VAL A 22 -18.17 0.52 3.53
C VAL A 22 -17.69 0.49 2.09
N VAL A 23 -17.53 -0.71 1.52
CA VAL A 23 -17.04 -0.89 0.14
C VAL A 23 -18.03 -0.28 -0.86
N LEU A 24 -19.33 -0.48 -0.65
CA LEU A 24 -20.37 0.15 -1.47
C LEU A 24 -20.30 1.68 -1.40
N ALA A 25 -20.17 2.25 -0.21
CA ALA A 25 -20.05 3.69 -0.02
C ALA A 25 -18.80 4.25 -0.72
N VAL A 26 -17.66 3.57 -0.63
CA VAL A 26 -16.42 3.97 -1.30
C VAL A 26 -16.60 3.95 -2.81
N PHE A 27 -17.12 2.87 -3.40
CA PHE A 27 -17.32 2.79 -4.85
C PHE A 27 -18.37 3.77 -5.38
N MET A 28 -19.34 4.18 -4.55
CA MET A 28 -20.29 5.24 -4.88
C MET A 28 -19.64 6.63 -5.03
N LEU A 29 -18.47 6.86 -4.41
CA LEU A 29 -17.72 8.11 -4.58
C LEU A 29 -17.04 8.22 -5.95
N PHE A 30 -16.79 7.09 -6.62
CA PHE A 30 -16.10 7.04 -7.91
C PHE A 30 -17.08 6.80 -9.05
N ASN A 31 -17.01 7.63 -10.10
CA ASN A 31 -17.87 7.44 -11.28
C ASN A 31 -17.28 6.39 -12.23
N LEU A 32 -17.62 5.13 -12.02
CA LEU A 32 -17.12 4.00 -12.82
C LEU A 32 -17.96 3.71 -14.08
N THR A 33 -19.00 4.49 -14.38
CA THR A 33 -19.88 4.23 -15.53
C THR A 33 -19.17 4.30 -16.88
N GLY A 34 -18.11 5.11 -16.99
CA GLY A 34 -17.29 5.20 -18.21
C GLY A 34 -16.16 4.18 -18.32
N THR A 35 -16.07 3.22 -17.39
CA THR A 35 -15.01 2.20 -17.38
C THR A 35 -15.46 0.90 -18.04
N THR A 36 -14.55 -0.05 -18.19
CA THR A 36 -14.83 -1.43 -18.64
C THR A 36 -15.95 -2.09 -17.85
N PHE A 37 -16.10 -1.78 -16.55
CA PHE A 37 -17.21 -2.27 -15.72
C PHE A 37 -18.57 -1.69 -16.13
N GLY A 38 -18.62 -0.44 -16.59
CA GLY A 38 -19.83 0.18 -17.12
C GLY A 38 -20.23 -0.38 -18.48
N GLU A 39 -19.27 -0.72 -19.34
CA GLU A 39 -19.54 -1.42 -20.59
C GLU A 39 -20.03 -2.85 -20.37
N PHE A 40 -19.43 -3.60 -19.45
CA PHE A 40 -19.87 -4.96 -19.10
C PHE A 40 -21.31 -4.96 -18.57
N MET A 41 -21.71 -3.91 -17.85
CA MET A 41 -23.04 -3.76 -17.28
C MET A 41 -24.05 -3.08 -18.23
N ARG A 42 -23.69 -2.78 -19.49
CA ARG A 42 -24.64 -2.25 -20.49
C ARG A 42 -25.96 -3.03 -20.59
N PRO A 43 -25.99 -4.38 -20.52
CA PRO A 43 -27.25 -5.12 -20.58
C PRO A 43 -28.19 -4.84 -19.40
N VAL A 44 -27.65 -4.43 -18.24
CA VAL A 44 -28.40 -4.20 -17.00
C VAL A 44 -28.75 -2.73 -16.82
N ILE A 45 -27.87 -1.84 -17.26
CA ILE A 45 -27.95 -0.40 -16.99
C ILE A 45 -28.42 0.39 -18.23
N GLY A 46 -28.29 -0.17 -19.44
CA GLY A 46 -28.54 0.54 -20.69
C GLY A 46 -27.34 1.40 -21.10
N ASP A 47 -27.60 2.55 -21.73
CA ASP A 47 -26.55 3.45 -22.17
C ASP A 47 -25.80 4.07 -20.96
N PRO A 48 -24.46 3.87 -20.85
CA PRO A 48 -23.68 4.32 -19.70
C PRO A 48 -23.73 5.84 -19.46
N GLU A 49 -23.98 6.62 -20.51
CA GLU A 49 -24.06 8.08 -20.47
C GLU A 49 -25.38 8.61 -19.90
N GLN A 50 -26.49 7.87 -20.05
CA GLN A 50 -27.82 8.28 -19.56
C GLN A 50 -28.13 7.75 -18.15
N SER A 51 -27.33 6.80 -17.67
CA SER A 51 -27.61 6.02 -16.46
C SER A 51 -27.40 6.78 -15.14
N GLY A 52 -26.68 7.90 -15.17
CA GLY A 52 -26.53 8.82 -14.03
C GLY A 52 -26.24 8.12 -12.68
N LEU A 53 -27.10 8.36 -11.68
CA LEU A 53 -26.99 7.76 -10.34
C LEU A 53 -27.31 6.26 -10.32
N TYR A 54 -28.29 5.81 -11.12
CA TYR A 54 -28.69 4.41 -11.18
C TYR A 54 -27.54 3.53 -11.68
N GLY A 55 -26.83 3.98 -12.72
CA GLY A 55 -25.65 3.27 -13.23
C GLY A 55 -24.50 3.19 -12.24
N ARG A 56 -24.23 4.28 -11.52
CA ARG A 56 -23.21 4.28 -10.45
C ARG A 56 -23.55 3.27 -9.35
N LEU A 57 -24.80 3.26 -8.91
CA LEU A 57 -25.26 2.36 -7.85
C LEU A 57 -25.23 0.90 -8.31
N ALA A 58 -25.71 0.60 -9.52
CA ALA A 58 -25.68 -0.75 -10.07
C ALA A 58 -24.26 -1.32 -10.21
N ILE A 59 -23.31 -0.51 -10.71
CA ILE A 59 -21.90 -0.92 -10.85
C ILE A 59 -21.25 -1.07 -9.47
N ALA A 60 -21.41 -0.08 -8.58
CA ALA A 60 -20.86 -0.14 -7.24
C ALA A 60 -21.40 -1.35 -6.46
N PHE A 61 -22.70 -1.65 -6.60
CA PHE A 61 -23.32 -2.83 -6.00
C PHE A 61 -22.73 -4.13 -6.56
N MET A 62 -22.62 -4.27 -7.87
CA MET A 62 -21.99 -5.44 -8.50
C MET A 62 -20.55 -5.65 -8.00
N ILE A 63 -19.72 -4.61 -8.05
CA ILE A 63 -18.31 -4.69 -7.62
C ILE A 63 -18.24 -5.06 -6.13
N THR A 64 -19.10 -4.47 -5.30
CA THR A 64 -19.15 -4.78 -3.86
C THR A 64 -19.56 -6.24 -3.62
N VAL A 65 -20.56 -6.76 -4.34
CA VAL A 65 -20.96 -8.17 -4.25
C VAL A 65 -19.80 -9.09 -4.67
N VAL A 66 -19.15 -8.81 -5.80
CA VAL A 66 -18.00 -9.59 -6.28
C VAL A 66 -16.85 -9.57 -5.26
N PHE A 67 -16.55 -8.40 -4.68
CA PHE A 67 -15.53 -8.25 -3.66
C PHE A 67 -15.85 -9.04 -2.39
N CYS A 68 -17.09 -8.95 -1.88
CA CYS A 68 -17.49 -9.70 -0.69
C CYS A 68 -17.48 -11.22 -0.94
N LEU A 69 -17.93 -11.67 -2.12
CA LEU A 69 -17.85 -13.08 -2.51
C LEU A 69 -16.40 -13.55 -2.55
N ASN A 70 -15.51 -12.76 -3.15
CA ASN A 70 -14.08 -13.05 -3.20
C ASN A 70 -13.48 -13.24 -1.79
N VAL A 71 -13.74 -12.30 -0.87
CA VAL A 71 -13.28 -12.39 0.53
C VAL A 71 -13.81 -13.65 1.22
N VAL A 72 -15.09 -13.97 1.04
CA VAL A 72 -15.72 -15.15 1.63
C VAL A 72 -15.13 -16.45 1.05
N PHE A 73 -14.95 -16.53 -0.27
CA PHE A 73 -14.33 -17.69 -0.91
C PHE A 73 -12.90 -17.93 -0.43
N ILE A 74 -12.11 -16.86 -0.26
CA ILE A 74 -10.75 -16.94 0.27
C ILE A 74 -10.75 -17.43 1.73
N ALA A 75 -11.73 -17.00 2.53
CA ALA A 75 -11.83 -17.39 3.93
C ALA A 75 -12.15 -18.89 4.14
N PHE A 76 -12.74 -19.56 3.15
CA PHE A 76 -12.96 -21.02 3.19
C PHE A 76 -11.72 -21.85 2.84
N ALA A 77 -10.66 -21.25 2.29
CA ALA A 77 -9.44 -21.94 1.90
C ALA A 77 -8.47 -22.11 3.09
N PRO A 78 -7.57 -23.12 3.08
CA PRO A 78 -6.55 -23.25 4.11
C PRO A 78 -5.54 -22.08 4.06
N LEU A 79 -4.98 -21.68 5.20
CA LEU A 79 -4.13 -20.47 5.35
C LEU A 79 -3.02 -20.33 4.29
N LYS A 80 -2.35 -21.43 3.92
CA LYS A 80 -1.29 -21.41 2.89
C LYS A 80 -1.84 -21.00 1.51
N VAL A 81 -3.03 -21.48 1.17
CA VAL A 81 -3.72 -21.16 -0.08
C VAL A 81 -4.29 -19.76 -0.03
N GLN A 82 -4.87 -19.34 1.10
CA GLN A 82 -5.32 -17.96 1.32
C GLN A 82 -4.19 -16.96 1.08
N VAL A 83 -3.02 -17.18 1.69
CA VAL A 83 -1.85 -16.31 1.47
C VAL A 83 -1.46 -16.32 -0.01
N GLY A 84 -1.40 -17.48 -0.66
CA GLY A 84 -1.10 -17.57 -2.10
C GLY A 84 -2.09 -16.80 -2.98
N ILE A 85 -3.40 -16.93 -2.73
CA ILE A 85 -4.45 -16.23 -3.48
C ILE A 85 -4.34 -14.72 -3.29
N VAL A 86 -4.23 -14.25 -2.04
CA VAL A 86 -4.13 -12.81 -1.74
C VAL A 86 -2.88 -12.21 -2.38
N TRP A 87 -1.74 -12.90 -2.31
CA TRP A 87 -0.52 -12.45 -3.00
C TRP A 87 -0.70 -12.35 -4.50
N LEU A 88 -1.36 -13.34 -5.10
CA LEU A 88 -1.65 -13.34 -6.53
C LEU A 88 -2.59 -12.19 -6.91
N GLU A 89 -3.66 -11.96 -6.16
CA GLU A 89 -4.60 -10.85 -6.40
C GLU A 89 -3.93 -9.48 -6.26
N LEU A 90 -3.12 -9.29 -5.21
CA LEU A 90 -2.34 -8.07 -5.04
C LEU A 90 -1.33 -7.87 -6.17
N LEU A 91 -0.69 -8.94 -6.65
CA LEU A 91 0.21 -8.88 -7.80
C LEU A 91 -0.55 -8.50 -9.08
N LEU A 92 -1.72 -9.08 -9.33
CA LEU A 92 -2.55 -8.72 -10.48
C LEU A 92 -3.03 -7.26 -10.42
N LEU A 93 -3.48 -6.78 -9.25
CA LEU A 93 -3.84 -5.38 -9.05
C LEU A 93 -2.65 -4.44 -9.27
N PHE A 94 -1.47 -4.84 -8.80
CA PHE A 94 -0.24 -4.08 -9.03
C PHE A 94 0.13 -4.03 -10.52
N LEU A 95 0.02 -5.13 -11.26
CA LEU A 95 0.26 -5.14 -12.71
C LEU A 95 -0.76 -4.29 -13.47
N ALA A 96 -2.05 -4.35 -13.10
CA ALA A 96 -3.09 -3.51 -13.68
C ALA A 96 -2.84 -2.01 -13.41
N PHE A 97 -2.31 -1.68 -12.23
CA PHE A 97 -1.88 -0.32 -11.90
C PHE A 97 -0.72 0.15 -12.79
N PHE A 98 0.28 -0.70 -13.06
CA PHE A 98 1.38 -0.38 -13.99
C PHE A 98 0.90 -0.17 -15.41
N ASP A 99 -0.05 -0.99 -15.87
CA ASP A 99 -0.68 -0.84 -17.19
C ASP A 99 -1.38 0.52 -17.34
N SER A 100 -1.97 1.04 -16.26
CA SER A 100 -2.59 2.37 -16.25
C SER A 100 -1.61 3.52 -16.57
N PHE A 101 -0.30 3.34 -16.46
CA PHE A 101 0.70 4.36 -16.81
C PHE A 101 1.09 4.39 -18.29
N ASN A 102 0.48 3.56 -19.17
CA ASN A 102 0.84 3.47 -20.59
C ASN A 102 2.35 3.27 -20.80
N LEU A 103 2.93 2.32 -20.07
CA LEU A 103 4.38 2.07 -20.07
C LEU A 103 4.87 1.62 -21.46
N SER A 104 5.82 2.35 -22.02
CA SER A 104 6.51 1.97 -23.25
C SER A 104 7.57 0.90 -22.96
N LEU A 105 7.18 -0.38 -23.03
CA LEU A 105 8.09 -1.51 -22.81
C LEU A 105 9.39 -1.43 -23.64
N PRO A 106 9.38 -0.98 -24.92
CA PRO A 106 10.61 -0.79 -25.69
C PRO A 106 11.54 0.25 -25.04
N PHE A 107 11.02 1.41 -24.64
CA PHE A 107 11.78 2.47 -23.98
C PHE A 107 12.37 1.99 -22.64
N ILE A 108 11.59 1.24 -21.84
CA ILE A 108 12.09 0.68 -20.59
C ILE A 108 13.21 -0.30 -20.86
N SER A 109 13.07 -1.18 -21.86
CA SER A 109 14.10 -2.17 -22.19
C SER A 109 15.41 -1.54 -22.67
N GLU A 110 15.34 -0.47 -23.45
CA GLU A 110 16.51 0.27 -23.95
C GLU A 110 17.22 1.04 -22.83
N ASN A 111 16.47 1.59 -21.88
CA ASN A 111 17.01 2.37 -20.77
C ASN A 111 17.24 1.55 -19.49
N LEU A 112 16.85 0.27 -19.47
CA LEU A 112 16.99 -0.61 -18.31
C LEU A 112 18.43 -0.67 -17.79
N PRO A 113 19.47 -0.81 -18.64
CA PRO A 113 20.85 -0.79 -18.18
C PRO A 113 21.22 0.52 -17.51
N TYR A 114 20.74 1.66 -18.04
CA TYR A 114 20.99 2.98 -17.46
C TYR A 114 20.26 3.16 -16.12
N LEU A 115 19.00 2.76 -16.03
CA LEU A 115 18.21 2.82 -14.80
C LEU A 115 18.83 1.98 -13.67
N ILE A 116 19.36 0.80 -14.01
CA ILE A 116 20.06 -0.05 -13.02
C ILE A 116 21.42 0.57 -12.65
N THR A 117 22.24 0.92 -13.62
CA THR A 117 23.62 1.37 -13.38
C THR A 117 23.71 2.75 -12.74
N GLN A 118 22.76 3.65 -13.02
CA GLN A 118 22.72 4.97 -12.41
C GLN A 118 21.74 5.00 -11.24
N GLY A 119 20.47 4.59 -11.44
CA GLY A 119 19.45 4.71 -10.40
C GLY A 119 19.72 3.82 -9.18
N VAL A 120 19.83 2.51 -9.41
CA VAL A 120 20.00 1.54 -8.29
C VAL A 120 21.35 1.74 -7.62
N VAL A 121 22.43 1.87 -8.41
CA VAL A 121 23.78 2.03 -7.86
C VAL A 121 23.91 3.31 -7.05
N THR A 122 23.42 4.46 -7.52
CA THR A 122 23.51 5.71 -6.75
C THR A 122 22.69 5.63 -5.46
N THR A 123 21.49 5.04 -5.49
CA THR A 123 20.66 4.82 -4.30
C THR A 123 21.39 3.97 -3.26
N ILE A 124 21.99 2.85 -3.68
CA ILE A 124 22.75 1.98 -2.79
C ILE A 124 24.00 2.69 -2.27
N TYR A 125 24.75 3.36 -3.14
CA TYR A 125 25.98 4.06 -2.79
C TYR A 125 25.75 5.15 -1.75
N VAL A 126 24.79 6.04 -1.99
CA VAL A 126 24.44 7.14 -1.08
C VAL A 126 23.88 6.60 0.23
N SER A 127 23.00 5.60 0.17
CA SER A 127 22.42 4.99 1.38
C SER A 127 23.47 4.28 2.24
N ALA A 128 24.40 3.54 1.61
CA ALA A 128 25.45 2.83 2.31
C ALA A 128 26.39 3.79 3.05
N ILE A 129 26.86 4.84 2.37
CA ILE A 129 27.72 5.85 2.98
C ILE A 129 27.00 6.58 4.11
N SER A 130 25.74 6.96 3.88
CA SER A 130 24.90 7.60 4.90
C SER A 130 24.74 6.72 6.14
N LEU A 131 24.50 5.42 5.97
CA LEU A 131 24.36 4.46 7.06
C LEU A 131 25.66 4.31 7.86
N VAL A 132 26.82 4.29 7.19
CA VAL A 132 28.12 4.23 7.87
C VAL A 132 28.30 5.46 8.77
N PHE A 133 28.14 6.67 8.26
CA PHE A 133 28.30 7.89 9.06
C PHE A 133 27.24 8.00 10.17
N ALA A 134 25.98 7.68 9.86
CA ALA A 134 24.90 7.67 10.84
C ALA A 134 25.20 6.69 11.98
N SER A 135 25.72 5.51 11.68
CA SER A 135 26.10 4.51 12.68
C SER A 135 27.23 4.99 13.59
N MET A 136 28.26 5.63 13.05
CA MET A 136 29.37 6.19 13.83
C MET A 136 28.88 7.26 14.80
N ILE A 137 28.07 8.21 14.32
CA ILE A 137 27.51 9.28 15.16
C ILE A 137 26.57 8.71 16.23
N ALA A 138 25.75 7.71 15.86
CA ALA A 138 24.84 7.06 16.79
C ALA A 138 25.58 6.36 17.94
N ILE A 139 26.70 5.69 17.65
CA ILE A 139 27.54 5.06 18.67
C ILE A 139 28.11 6.11 19.63
N ILE A 140 28.65 7.22 19.10
CA ILE A 140 29.20 8.30 19.93
C ILE A 140 28.11 8.91 20.82
N ALA A 141 26.93 9.19 20.26
CA ALA A 141 25.80 9.74 21.00
C ALA A 141 25.29 8.76 22.08
N ALA A 142 25.29 7.46 21.80
CA ALA A 142 24.91 6.44 22.76
C ALA A 142 25.90 6.35 23.93
N VAL A 143 27.21 6.36 23.65
CA VAL A 143 28.26 6.37 24.68
C VAL A 143 28.17 7.64 25.54
N ALA A 144 27.96 8.80 24.92
CA ALA A 144 27.79 10.07 25.64
C ALA A 144 26.55 10.07 26.55
N LYS A 145 25.47 9.40 26.15
CA LYS A 145 24.27 9.20 26.99
C LYS A 145 24.47 8.27 28.17
N LEU A 146 25.47 7.39 28.14
CA LEU A 146 25.82 6.51 29.26
C LEU A 146 26.86 7.13 30.20
N SER A 147 27.40 8.30 29.85
CA SER A 147 28.38 9.00 30.67
C SER A 147 27.74 9.60 31.91
N SER A 148 28.47 9.58 33.04
CA SER A 148 28.08 10.29 34.27
C SER A 148 28.22 11.82 34.17
N ASN A 149 28.78 12.32 33.06
CA ASN A 149 28.88 13.76 32.80
C ASN A 149 27.57 14.32 32.24
N GLY A 150 26.87 15.13 33.03
CA GLY A 150 25.59 15.75 32.65
C GLY A 150 25.64 16.63 31.40
N PHE A 151 26.79 17.25 31.09
CA PHE A 151 26.97 18.05 29.88
C PHE A 151 27.00 17.18 28.62
N ALA A 152 27.76 16.09 28.63
CA ALA A 152 27.82 15.13 27.52
C ALA A 152 26.46 14.46 27.29
N TYR A 153 25.78 14.09 28.38
CA TYR A 153 24.43 13.52 28.33
C TYR A 153 23.42 14.49 27.69
N ALA A 154 23.44 15.76 28.10
CA ALA A 154 22.52 16.78 27.61
C ALA A 154 22.69 17.05 26.11
N ILE A 155 23.93 17.21 25.63
CA ILE A 155 24.24 17.42 24.21
C ILE A 155 23.76 16.23 23.36
N ALA A 156 24.10 15.01 23.76
CA ALA A 156 23.72 13.81 23.02
C ALA A 156 22.19 13.60 22.99
N SER A 157 21.50 13.92 24.09
CA SER A 157 20.05 13.88 24.18
C SER A 157 19.38 14.92 23.30
N PHE A 158 19.87 16.16 23.30
CA PHE A 158 19.37 17.21 22.43
C PHE A 158 19.57 16.87 20.95
N TYR A 159 20.78 16.48 20.53
CA TYR A 159 21.07 16.12 19.14
C TYR A 159 20.15 15.00 18.63
N THR A 160 20.02 13.91 19.38
CA THR A 160 19.15 12.78 18.99
C THR A 160 17.66 13.15 18.93
N SER A 161 17.20 14.05 19.80
CA SER A 161 15.82 14.55 19.78
C SER A 161 15.57 15.47 18.58
N PHE A 162 16.52 16.37 18.29
CA PHE A 162 16.40 17.35 17.22
C PHE A 162 16.35 16.69 15.83
N SER A 163 17.28 15.79 15.52
CA SER A 163 17.31 15.10 14.22
C SER A 163 16.09 14.20 13.98
N ARG A 164 15.41 13.74 15.03
CA ARG A 164 14.16 12.96 14.94
C ARG A 164 12.91 13.83 14.92
N GLY A 165 12.97 15.06 15.41
CA GLY A 165 11.84 15.96 15.55
C GLY A 165 11.58 16.85 14.32
N LEU A 166 12.54 16.95 13.39
CA LEU A 166 12.42 17.79 12.20
C LEU A 166 12.16 16.97 10.92
N PRO A 167 11.27 17.43 10.03
CA PRO A 167 11.11 16.84 8.69
C PRO A 167 12.43 16.82 7.93
N LEU A 168 12.75 15.69 7.29
CA LEU A 168 14.02 15.49 6.57
C LEU A 168 14.27 16.54 5.46
N LEU A 169 13.20 17.04 4.82
CA LEU A 169 13.31 18.10 3.81
C LEU A 169 13.88 19.41 4.38
N MET A 170 13.48 19.81 5.59
CA MET A 170 14.02 20.99 6.28
C MET A 170 15.45 20.79 6.78
N GLN A 171 15.93 19.55 6.86
CA GLN A 171 17.29 19.26 7.29
C GLN A 171 18.31 19.39 6.14
N ILE A 172 17.82 19.34 4.89
CA ILE A 172 18.67 19.30 3.68
C ILE A 172 18.58 20.61 2.89
N TYR A 173 17.45 21.34 2.96
CA TYR A 173 17.25 22.68 2.38
C TYR A 173 17.56 23.80 3.37
#